data_AF-A0A7Y9NII0-F1
#
_entry.id   AF-A0A7Y9NII0-F1
#
_cell.length_a   1.000
_cell.length_b   1.000
_cell.length_c   1.000
_cell.angle_alpha   90.00
_cell.angle_beta   90.00
_cell.angle_gamma   90.00
#
_symmetry.space_group_name_H-M   'P 1'
#
loop_
_entity.id
_entity.type
_entity.pdbx_description
1 polymer ?
#
loop_
_entity_poly.entity_id
_entity_poly.type
_entity_poly.pdbx_seq_one_letter_code
_entity_poly.pdbx_strand_id
1 'polypeptide(L)'
;MAEFGDASIRAQRTADVLLRSCGGRSMFLRMPAPASSGDTTEQLGLAVPTFQDVSLEPVVFRKARATMTEGNAAKSELVVSATAVNALVGSMGYSAANVLFATAFGVLIDDVLMEIESASESEVGGATYVYRLVLRAPLALMV
;
A
#
# COMPACT_ATOMS: atom_id res chain seq x y z
N MET A 1 19.36 24.44 -5.36
CA MET A 1 18.00 23.85 -5.42
C MET A 1 17.92 22.66 -6.39
N ALA A 2 18.67 22.64 -7.50
CA ALA A 2 18.65 21.52 -8.47
C ALA A 2 19.26 20.19 -7.96
N GLU A 3 20.27 20.23 -7.08
CA GLU A 3 20.94 19.02 -6.57
C GLU A 3 20.02 18.08 -5.77
N PHE A 4 19.04 18.63 -5.05
CA PHE A 4 18.08 17.82 -4.27
C PHE A 4 17.10 17.06 -5.16
N GLY A 5 16.75 17.61 -6.34
CA GLY A 5 15.87 16.95 -7.30
C GLY A 5 16.53 15.77 -8.03
N ASP A 6 17.84 15.86 -8.29
CA ASP A 6 18.57 14.74 -8.90
C ASP A 6 18.79 13.60 -7.89
N ALA A 7 19.06 13.94 -6.62
CA ALA A 7 19.20 12.95 -5.54
C ALA A 7 17.90 12.15 -5.30
N SER A 8 16.73 12.81 -5.31
CA SER A 8 15.44 12.13 -5.12
C SER A 8 15.09 11.19 -6.27
N ILE A 9 15.29 11.62 -7.52
CA ILE A 9 15.05 10.77 -8.70
C ILE A 9 15.95 9.54 -8.68
N ARG A 10 17.24 9.71 -8.35
CA ARG A 10 18.18 8.60 -8.22
C ARG A 10 17.76 7.64 -7.12
N ALA A 11 17.29 8.14 -5.98
CA ALA A 11 16.84 7.28 -4.88
C ALA A 11 15.58 6.50 -5.22
N GLN A 12 14.58 7.12 -5.87
CA GLN A 12 13.37 6.45 -6.34
C GLN A 12 13.72 5.31 -7.31
N ARG A 13 14.55 5.59 -8.32
CA ARG A 13 15.00 4.57 -9.28
C ARG A 13 15.81 3.46 -8.61
N THR A 14 16.68 3.82 -7.67
CA THR A 14 17.48 2.84 -6.93
C THR A 14 16.57 1.95 -6.09
N ALA A 15 15.59 2.52 -5.39
CA ALA A 15 14.60 1.78 -4.62
C ALA A 15 13.80 0.81 -5.50
N ASP A 16 13.33 1.25 -6.67
CA ASP A 16 12.62 0.42 -7.64
C ASP A 16 13.42 -0.82 -8.07
N VAL A 17 14.71 -0.62 -8.38
CA VAL A 17 15.61 -1.69 -8.78
C VAL A 17 15.90 -2.62 -7.59
N LEU A 18 16.18 -2.05 -6.42
CA LEU A 18 16.47 -2.83 -5.22
C LEU A 18 15.27 -3.69 -4.81
N LEU A 19 14.06 -3.13 -4.78
CA LEU A 19 12.85 -3.89 -4.48
C LEU A 19 12.67 -5.05 -5.44
N ARG A 20 12.84 -4.84 -6.75
CA ARG A 20 12.78 -5.94 -7.74
C ARG A 20 13.88 -6.97 -7.50
N SER A 21 15.11 -6.55 -7.24
CA SER A 21 16.24 -7.47 -7.01
C SER A 21 16.10 -8.30 -5.72
N CYS A 22 15.43 -7.76 -4.70
CA CYS A 22 15.16 -8.43 -3.43
C CYS A 22 13.94 -9.35 -3.45
N GLY A 23 13.43 -9.72 -4.63
CA GLY A 23 12.23 -10.54 -4.77
C GLY A 23 10.92 -9.75 -4.82
N GLY A 24 10.98 -8.51 -5.34
CA GLY A 24 9.81 -7.68 -5.53
C GLY A 24 8.78 -8.35 -6.44
N ARG A 25 7.54 -8.43 -5.98
CA ARG A 25 6.41 -9.02 -6.71
C ARG A 25 5.28 -8.02 -6.86
N SER A 26 4.29 -8.34 -7.70
CA SER A 26 3.00 -7.65 -7.71
C SER A 26 2.14 -8.15 -6.56
N MET A 27 1.48 -7.25 -5.85
CA MET A 27 0.39 -7.55 -4.92
C MET A 27 -0.82 -6.70 -5.24
N PHE A 28 -1.98 -7.04 -4.68
CA PHE A 28 -3.20 -6.28 -4.91
C PHE A 28 -3.56 -5.45 -3.69
N LEU A 29 -3.74 -4.15 -3.90
CA LEU A 29 -4.40 -3.26 -2.96
C LEU A 29 -5.90 -3.35 -3.20
N ARG A 30 -6.65 -3.86 -2.22
CA ARG A 30 -8.10 -3.95 -2.32
C ARG A 30 -8.71 -2.61 -1.97
N MET A 31 -9.37 -2.00 -2.94
CA MET A 31 -10.00 -0.69 -2.83
C MET A 31 -11.52 -0.83 -2.92
N PRO A 32 -12.31 0.07 -2.30
CA PRO A 32 -13.73 0.16 -2.62
C PRO A 32 -13.88 0.48 -4.12
N ALA A 33 -14.81 -0.21 -4.79
CA ALA A 33 -15.15 0.10 -6.16
C ALA A 33 -15.87 1.46 -6.22
N PRO A 34 -15.67 2.25 -7.29
CA PRO A 34 -16.39 3.51 -7.46
C PRO A 34 -17.88 3.23 -7.65
N ALA A 35 -18.72 4.07 -7.04
CA ALA A 35 -20.16 4.00 -7.23
C ALA A 35 -20.54 4.27 -8.70
N SER A 36 -21.48 3.49 -9.21
CA SER A 36 -22.06 3.68 -10.53
C SER A 36 -23.06 4.83 -10.50
N SER A 37 -22.81 5.88 -11.29
CA SER A 37 -23.61 7.12 -11.28
C SER A 37 -25.06 6.99 -11.77
N GLY A 38 -25.55 5.77 -12.02
CA GLY A 38 -26.91 5.49 -12.45
C GLY A 38 -27.67 4.49 -11.57
N ASP A 39 -27.06 3.95 -10.52
CA ASP A 39 -27.71 2.95 -9.67
C ASP A 39 -28.37 3.61 -8.44
N THR A 40 -29.70 3.75 -8.50
CA THR A 40 -30.50 4.28 -7.38
C THR A 40 -30.38 3.41 -6.12
N THR A 41 -30.09 2.11 -6.26
CA THR A 41 -29.91 1.22 -5.09
C THR A 41 -28.61 1.48 -4.36
N GLU A 42 -27.53 1.85 -5.07
CA GLU A 42 -26.27 2.29 -4.46
C GLU A 42 -26.45 3.62 -3.71
N GLN A 43 -27.19 4.57 -4.30
CA GLN A 43 -27.46 5.88 -3.67
C GLN A 43 -28.28 5.75 -2.38
N LEU A 44 -29.19 4.77 -2.31
CA LEU A 44 -29.98 4.47 -1.13
C LEU A 44 -29.26 3.57 -0.12
N GLY A 45 -28.02 3.16 -0.40
CA GLY A 45 -27.25 2.24 0.45
C GLY A 45 -27.83 0.82 0.50
N LEU A 46 -28.66 0.45 -0.48
CA LEU A 46 -29.29 -0.88 -0.58
C LEU A 46 -28.43 -1.87 -1.37
N ALA A 47 -27.49 -1.38 -2.18
CA ALA A 47 -26.55 -2.22 -2.91
C ALA A 47 -25.40 -2.69 -2.00
N VAL A 48 -24.94 -3.92 -2.23
CA VAL A 48 -23.76 -4.47 -1.55
C VAL A 48 -22.51 -3.76 -2.08
N PRO A 49 -21.67 -3.16 -1.20
CA PRO A 49 -20.43 -2.54 -1.62
C PRO A 49 -19.54 -3.54 -2.34
N THR A 50 -19.05 -3.16 -3.51
CA THR A 50 -18.12 -3.96 -4.29
C THR A 50 -16.68 -3.47 -4.09
N PHE A 51 -15.73 -4.35 -4.36
CA PHE A 51 -14.31 -4.05 -4.24
C PHE A 51 -13.62 -4.23 -5.58
N GLN A 52 -12.57 -3.45 -5.79
CA GLN A 52 -11.66 -3.60 -6.92
C GLN A 52 -10.25 -3.90 -6.40
N ASP A 53 -9.55 -4.78 -7.10
CA ASP A 53 -8.19 -5.17 -6.76
C ASP A 53 -7.22 -4.45 -7.70
N VAL A 54 -6.41 -3.55 -7.16
CA VAL A 54 -5.48 -2.74 -7.94
C VAL A 54 -4.06 -3.24 -7.74
N SER A 55 -3.35 -3.53 -8.83
CA SER A 55 -1.97 -4.01 -8.77
C SER A 55 -1.03 -2.94 -8.22
N LEU A 56 -0.15 -3.37 -7.33
CA LEU A 56 0.89 -2.59 -6.69
C LEU A 56 2.23 -3.31 -6.89
N GLU A 57 3.12 -2.72 -7.68
CA GLU A 57 4.43 -3.30 -8.03
C GLU A 57 5.49 -2.20 -8.27
N PRO A 58 6.73 -2.34 -7.78
CA PRO A 58 7.27 -3.49 -7.03
C PRO A 58 7.02 -3.40 -5.53
N VAL A 59 6.70 -4.54 -4.92
CA VAL A 59 6.55 -4.64 -3.46
C VAL A 59 7.29 -5.85 -2.88
N VAL A 60 7.84 -5.69 -1.68
CA VAL A 60 8.48 -6.75 -0.91
C VAL A 60 7.72 -6.95 0.39
N PHE A 61 7.24 -8.17 0.61
CA PHE A 61 6.59 -8.57 1.86
C PHE A 61 7.58 -9.33 2.73
N ARG A 62 7.64 -8.96 4.01
CA ARG A 62 8.53 -9.59 4.99
C ARG A 62 7.88 -9.62 6.36
N LYS A 63 8.31 -10.54 7.23
CA LYS A 63 7.91 -10.51 8.63
C LYS A 63 8.48 -9.25 9.29
N ALA A 64 7.65 -8.52 10.05
CA ALA A 64 8.15 -7.42 10.86
C ALA A 64 9.08 -8.00 11.92
N ARG A 65 10.20 -7.33 12.19
CA ARG A 65 11.06 -7.71 13.32
C ARG A 65 10.21 -7.56 14.59
N ALA A 66 10.08 -8.62 15.38
CA ALA A 66 9.35 -8.57 16.63
C ALA A 66 9.95 -7.48 17.53
N THR A 67 9.25 -6.36 17.67
CA THR A 67 9.43 -5.49 18.83
C THR A 67 9.05 -6.33 20.03
N MET A 68 10.00 -6.57 20.93
CA MET A 68 9.81 -7.39 22.13
C MET A 68 8.81 -6.73 23.07
N THR A 69 7.54 -6.89 22.76
CA THR A 69 6.41 -6.48 23.59
C THR A 69 5.49 -7.68 23.62
N GLU A 70 5.46 -8.35 24.77
CA GLU A 70 4.58 -9.50 25.03
C GLU A 70 3.15 -9.17 24.62
N GLY A 71 2.54 -10.07 23.83
CA GLY A 71 1.12 -9.97 23.42
C GLY A 71 0.85 -9.34 22.04
N ASN A 72 1.87 -8.93 21.29
CA ASN A 72 1.65 -8.36 19.95
C ASN A 72 1.63 -9.47 18.88
N ALA A 73 0.51 -9.60 18.16
CA ALA A 73 0.37 -10.54 17.06
C ALA A 73 1.50 -10.36 16.02
N ALA A 74 1.90 -11.43 15.34
CA ALA A 74 2.97 -11.40 14.35
C ALA A 74 2.66 -10.37 13.25
N LYS A 75 3.29 -9.19 13.33
CA LYS A 75 3.15 -8.13 12.33
C LYS A 75 3.98 -8.47 11.11
N SER A 76 3.48 -8.09 9.95
CA SER A 76 4.23 -8.17 8.71
C SER A 76 4.45 -6.77 8.15
N GLU A 77 5.52 -6.59 7.38
CA GLU A 77 5.80 -5.34 6.69
C GLU A 77 5.68 -5.54 5.19
N LEU A 78 5.04 -4.59 4.54
CA LEU A 78 5.07 -4.44 3.09
C LEU A 78 5.85 -3.19 2.73
N VAL A 79 6.94 -3.38 1.99
CA VAL A 79 7.76 -2.29 1.47
C VAL A 79 7.38 -2.06 0.01
N VAL A 80 6.94 -0.86 -0.30
CA VAL A 80 6.35 -0.49 -1.59
C VAL A 80 7.16 0.65 -2.19
N SER A 81 7.43 0.57 -3.48
CA SER A 81 8.02 1.69 -4.21
C SER A 81 7.13 2.93 -4.17
N ALA A 82 7.73 4.11 -3.97
CA ALA A 82 7.01 5.37 -4.10
C ALA A 82 6.55 5.65 -5.54
N THR A 83 7.26 5.17 -6.58
CA THR A 83 6.85 5.38 -7.98
C THR A 83 5.55 4.64 -8.28
N ALA A 84 5.40 3.42 -7.75
CA ALA A 84 4.19 2.62 -7.85
C ALA A 84 2.99 3.28 -7.17
N VAL A 85 3.20 3.79 -5.94
CA VAL A 85 2.17 4.47 -5.17
C VAL A 85 1.76 5.78 -5.83
N ASN A 86 2.70 6.58 -6.31
CA ASN A 86 2.41 7.85 -6.97
C ASN A 86 1.62 7.65 -8.27
N ALA A 87 1.95 6.60 -9.05
CA ALA A 87 1.17 6.23 -10.23
C ALA A 87 -0.27 5.89 -9.84
N LEU A 88 -0.46 5.14 -8.76
CA LEU A 88 -1.78 4.75 -8.27
C LEU A 88 -2.59 5.95 -7.76
N VAL A 89 -1.98 6.79 -6.92
CA VAL A 89 -2.56 8.04 -6.40
C VAL A 89 -3.04 8.92 -7.56
N GLY A 90 -2.20 9.13 -8.57
CA GLY A 90 -2.56 9.91 -9.76
C GLY A 90 -3.68 9.28 -10.58
N SER A 91 -3.64 7.96 -10.80
CA SER A 91 -4.63 7.25 -11.60
C SER A 91 -6.02 7.20 -10.97
N MET A 92 -6.10 7.11 -9.64
CA MET A 92 -7.35 7.03 -8.89
C MET A 92 -7.84 8.41 -8.39
N GLY A 93 -7.09 9.48 -8.66
CA GLY A 93 -7.46 10.84 -8.27
C GLY A 93 -7.37 11.11 -6.77
N TYR A 94 -6.52 10.38 -6.03
CA TYR A 94 -6.26 10.70 -4.62
C TYR A 94 -5.32 11.91 -4.50
N SER A 95 -5.47 12.66 -3.42
CA SER A 95 -4.62 13.84 -3.15
C SER A 95 -3.24 13.46 -2.62
N ALA A 96 -3.12 12.32 -1.95
CA ALA A 96 -1.88 11.85 -1.33
C ALA A 96 -1.92 10.34 -1.04
N ALA A 97 -0.73 9.75 -0.84
CA ALA A 97 -0.57 8.32 -0.55
C ALA A 97 -1.22 7.89 0.76
N ASN A 98 -1.16 8.71 1.81
CA ASN A 98 -1.82 8.42 3.08
C ASN A 98 -3.35 8.31 2.93
N VAL A 99 -3.97 9.12 2.07
CA VAL A 99 -5.41 9.05 1.76
C VAL A 99 -5.73 7.77 1.00
N LEU A 100 -4.90 7.40 0.03
CA LEU A 100 -5.02 6.13 -0.69
C LEU A 100 -4.98 4.94 0.30
N PHE A 101 -3.99 4.86 1.18
CA PHE A 101 -3.86 3.76 2.14
C PHE A 101 -4.95 3.76 3.21
N ALA A 102 -5.42 4.92 3.66
CA ALA A 102 -6.54 5.03 4.59
C ALA A 102 -7.88 4.63 3.96
N THR A 103 -8.01 4.76 2.63
CA THR A 103 -9.21 4.36 1.88
C THR A 103 -9.19 2.89 1.49
N ALA A 104 -7.99 2.29 1.41
CA ALA A 104 -7.83 0.88 1.09
C ALA A 104 -8.45 -0.01 2.17
N PHE A 105 -9.12 -1.08 1.73
CA PHE A 105 -9.64 -2.09 2.64
C PHE A 105 -8.52 -2.99 3.18
N GLY A 106 -7.46 -3.18 2.40
CA GLY A 106 -6.29 -3.94 2.80
C GLY A 106 -5.40 -4.33 1.62
N VAL A 107 -4.40 -5.16 1.88
CA VAL A 107 -3.52 -5.74 0.86
C VAL A 107 -3.76 -7.24 0.78
N LEU A 108 -4.05 -7.75 -0.42
CA LEU A 108 -4.14 -9.18 -0.68
C LEU A 108 -2.74 -9.77 -0.87
N ILE A 109 -2.42 -10.75 -0.04
CA ILE A 109 -1.16 -11.49 -0.06
C ILE A 109 -1.52 -12.97 -0.07
N ASP A 110 -1.26 -13.63 -1.19
CA ASP A 110 -1.51 -15.07 -1.37
C ASP A 110 -2.97 -15.44 -0.97
N ASP A 111 -3.94 -14.69 -1.51
CA ASP A 111 -5.40 -14.74 -1.23
C ASP A 111 -5.85 -14.38 0.20
N VAL A 112 -4.92 -13.99 1.06
CA VAL A 112 -5.22 -13.49 2.39
C VAL A 112 -5.28 -11.96 2.37
N LEU A 113 -6.43 -11.42 2.77
CA LEU A 113 -6.58 -9.98 2.93
C LEU A 113 -5.98 -9.53 4.26
N MET A 114 -4.88 -8.79 4.18
CA MET A 114 -4.17 -8.20 5.30
C MET A 114 -4.64 -6.78 5.57
N GLU A 115 -4.88 -6.44 6.83
CA GLU A 115 -5.27 -5.09 7.26
C GLU A 115 -4.04 -4.18 7.33
N ILE A 116 -4.16 -2.95 6.82
CA ILE A 116 -3.11 -1.93 6.93
C ILE A 116 -3.25 -1.24 8.29
N GLU A 117 -2.33 -1.53 9.22
CA GLU A 117 -2.34 -0.88 10.54
C GLU A 117 -1.73 0.52 10.51
N SER A 118 -0.67 0.68 9.72
CA SER A 118 0.02 1.97 9.59
C SER A 118 0.81 2.04 8.28
N ALA A 119 0.99 3.26 7.79
CA ALA A 119 1.84 3.58 6.65
C ALA A 119 2.90 4.60 7.09
N SER A 120 4.14 4.37 6.69
CA SER A 120 5.27 5.28 6.96
C SER A 120 6.06 5.54 5.69
N GLU A 121 6.64 6.73 5.60
CA GLU A 121 7.35 7.20 4.41
C GLU A 121 8.85 7.24 4.69
N SER A 122 9.65 6.90 3.69
CA SER A 122 11.09 7.12 3.71
C SER A 122 11.45 8.12 2.64
N GLU A 123 12.11 9.21 3.05
CA GLU A 123 12.38 10.36 2.20
C GLU A 123 13.87 10.62 2.02
N VAL A 124 14.19 11.26 0.90
CA VAL A 124 15.50 11.86 0.65
C VAL A 124 15.30 13.13 -0.17
N GLY A 125 15.90 14.23 0.31
CA GLY A 125 15.72 15.54 -0.32
C GLY A 125 14.26 16.02 -0.34
N GLY A 126 13.41 15.58 0.61
CA GLY A 126 12.00 15.94 0.69
C GLY A 126 11.08 15.18 -0.27
N ALA A 127 11.57 14.10 -0.90
CA ALA A 127 10.77 13.23 -1.74
C ALA A 127 10.76 11.80 -1.20
N THR A 128 9.57 11.20 -1.13
CA THR A 128 9.39 9.82 -0.73
C THR A 128 9.92 8.89 -1.82
N TYR A 129 10.78 7.94 -1.43
CA TYR A 129 11.31 6.91 -2.33
C TYR A 129 10.72 5.52 -2.06
N VAL A 130 10.26 5.27 -0.83
CA VAL A 130 9.61 4.03 -0.40
C VAL A 130 8.53 4.32 0.64
N TYR A 131 7.43 3.56 0.55
CA TYR A 131 6.43 3.43 1.60
C TYR A 131 6.61 2.11 2.34
N ARG A 132 6.45 2.13 3.65
CA ARG A 132 6.41 0.93 4.49
C ARG A 132 5.07 0.85 5.18
N LEU A 133 4.32 -0.20 4.85
CA LEU A 133 3.06 -0.55 5.48
C LEU A 133 3.29 -1.61 6.54
N VAL A 134 2.71 -1.43 7.72
CA VAL A 134 2.60 -2.48 8.74
C VAL A 134 1.26 -3.16 8.55
N LEU A 135 1.31 -4.47 8.37
CA LEU A 135 0.17 -5.31 8.07
C LEU A 135 -0.14 -6.26 9.21
N ARG A 136 -1.44 -6.47 9.43
CA ARG A 136 -1.98 -7.45 10.38
C ARG A 136 -2.79 -8.50 9.63
N ALA A 137 -2.64 -9.76 10.02
CA ALA A 137 -3.50 -10.84 9.54
C ALA A 137 -4.94 -10.65 10.04
N PRO A 138 -5.95 -11.13 9.30
CA PRO A 138 -7.33 -11.08 9.79
C PRO A 138 -7.48 -11.95 11.04
N LEU A 139 -8.33 -11.50 11.98
CA LEU A 139 -8.59 -12.21 13.26
C LEU A 139 -8.95 -13.69 13.06
N ALA A 140 -9.64 -14.03 11.97
CA ALA A 140 -10.03 -15.40 11.63
C ALA A 140 -8.84 -16.36 11.39
N LEU A 141 -7.65 -15.83 11.11
CA LEU A 141 -6.42 -16.61 10.89
C LEU A 141 -5.45 -16.52 12.09
N MET A 142 -5.85 -15.91 13.21
CA MET A 142 -5.02 -15.72 14.41
C MET A 142 -5.27 -16.76 15.52
N VAL A 143 -5.97 -17.86 15.20
CA VAL A 143 -6.33 -18.95 16.13
C VAL A 143 -5.40 -20.15 15.96
#